data_AF-A0A1Z8RQG5-F1
#
_entry.id   AF-A0A1Z8RQG5-F1
#
_cell.length_a   1.000
_cell.length_b   1.000
_cell.length_c   1.000
_cell.angle_alpha   90.00
_cell.angle_beta   90.00
_cell.angle_gamma   90.00
#
_symmetry.space_group_name_H-M   'P 1'
#
loop_
_entity.id
_entity.type
_entity.pdbx_description
1 polymer ?
#
loop_
_entity_poly.entity_id
_entity_poly.type
_entity_poly.pdbx_seq_one_letter_code
_entity_poly.pdbx_strand_id
1 'polypeptide(L)'
;MTDAHQRLAVFRSDSGITLSFGNKTYFIDASEPFHNIGCKSLDQGDYLPFYVEIAKREGLGPEFRDALFRMIEDLEKSEPSG
;
A
#
# COMPACT_ATOMS: atom_id res chain seq x y z
N MET A 1 -16.87 12.65 -12.07
CA MET A 1 -16.18 11.56 -12.81
C MET A 1 -15.80 10.52 -11.79
N THR A 2 -16.25 9.29 -11.98
CA THR A 2 -16.25 8.22 -10.99
C THR A 2 -14.85 7.92 -10.49
N ASP A 3 -14.64 8.22 -9.21
CA ASP A 3 -13.54 7.80 -8.34
C ASP A 3 -13.53 6.26 -8.30
N ALA A 4 -13.00 5.65 -9.37
CA ALA A 4 -12.75 4.24 -9.40
C ALA A 4 -11.61 4.03 -8.40
N HIS A 5 -11.98 3.80 -7.13
CA HIS A 5 -11.08 3.49 -6.03
C HIS A 5 -9.85 2.77 -6.56
N GLN A 6 -8.70 3.45 -6.59
CA GLN A 6 -7.47 2.87 -7.10
C GLN A 6 -7.15 1.69 -6.19
N ARG A 7 -7.52 0.48 -6.63
CA ARG A 7 -7.37 -0.74 -5.84
C ARG A 7 -5.97 -1.29 -6.05
N LEU A 8 -5.29 -1.57 -4.95
CA LEU A 8 -4.03 -2.29 -4.97
C LEU A 8 -4.27 -3.73 -5.40
N ALA A 9 -3.55 -4.18 -6.42
CA ALA A 9 -3.40 -5.60 -6.75
C ALA A 9 -1.96 -6.03 -6.46
N VAL A 10 -1.80 -7.19 -5.82
CA VAL A 10 -0.50 -7.76 -5.44
C VAL A 10 -0.37 -9.17 -5.99
N PHE A 11 0.73 -9.44 -6.68
CA PHE A 11 1.07 -10.76 -7.20
C PHE A 11 2.44 -11.20 -6.71
N ARG A 12 2.52 -12.35 -6.03
CA ARG A 12 3.76 -12.95 -5.55
C ARG A 12 4.23 -14.05 -6.51
N SER A 13 5.52 -14.06 -6.81
CA SER A 13 6.23 -15.08 -7.59
C SER A 13 7.55 -15.42 -6.91
N ASP A 14 8.25 -16.44 -7.39
CA ASP A 14 9.58 -16.80 -6.89
C ASP A 14 10.63 -15.69 -7.17
N SER A 15 10.40 -14.87 -8.18
CA SER A 15 11.28 -13.74 -8.54
C SER A 15 11.02 -12.46 -7.73
N GLY A 16 9.89 -12.36 -7.02
CA GLY A 16 9.52 -11.15 -6.29
C GLY A 16 8.02 -10.84 -6.29
N ILE A 17 7.69 -9.58 -5.98
CA ILE A 17 6.32 -9.09 -5.79
C ILE A 17 6.01 -8.00 -6.81
N THR A 18 4.93 -8.17 -7.57
CA THR A 18 4.40 -7.15 -8.47
C THR A 18 3.23 -6.43 -7.81
N LEU A 19 3.27 -5.10 -7.80
CA LEU A 19 2.21 -4.23 -7.31
C LEU A 19 1.60 -3.48 -8.48
N SER A 20 0.28 -3.45 -8.56
CA SER A 20 -0.46 -2.56 -9.47
C SER A 20 -1.35 -1.64 -8.65
N PHE A 21 -1.22 -0.34 -8.87
CA PHE A 21 -2.04 0.68 -8.22
C PHE A 21 -2.40 1.77 -9.22
N GLY A 22 -3.70 1.91 -9.50
CA GLY A 22 -4.18 2.78 -10.59
C GLY A 22 -3.61 2.34 -11.94
N ASN A 23 -2.90 3.24 -12.63
CA ASN A 23 -2.24 3.00 -13.92
C ASN A 23 -0.73 2.70 -13.79
N LYS A 24 -0.23 2.48 -12.57
CA LYS A 24 1.19 2.25 -12.31
C LYS A 24 1.44 0.82 -11.85
N THR A 25 2.59 0.29 -12.26
CA THR A 25 3.08 -1.03 -11.86
C THR A 25 4.47 -0.89 -11.26
N TYR A 26 4.69 -1.58 -10.16
CA TYR A 26 5.96 -1.62 -9.44
C TYR A 26 6.37 -3.08 -9.27
N PHE A 27 7.67 -3.33 -9.35
CA PHE A 27 8.23 -4.63 -9.07
C PHE A 27 9.20 -4.50 -7.89
N ILE A 28 9.00 -5.36 -6.89
CA ILE A 28 9.91 -5.57 -5.77
C ILE A 28 10.63 -6.87 -6.05
N ASP A 29 11.90 -6.79 -6.40
CA ASP A 29 12.74 -7.96 -6.64
C ASP A 29 12.96 -8.76 -5.34
N ALA A 30 13.12 -10.08 -5.44
CA ALA A 30 13.39 -10.94 -4.30
C ALA A 30 14.65 -10.57 -3.51
N SER A 31 15.61 -9.90 -4.17
CA SER A 31 16.83 -9.37 -3.55
C SER A 31 16.65 -8.01 -2.85
N GLU A 32 15.52 -7.33 -3.04
CA GLU A 32 15.30 -6.03 -2.40
C GLU A 32 15.03 -6.20 -0.90
N PRO A 33 15.53 -5.28 -0.04
CA PRO A 33 15.31 -5.36 1.40
C PRO A 33 13.82 -5.41 1.81
N PHE A 34 12.94 -4.80 1.02
CA PHE A 34 11.49 -4.79 1.28
C PHE A 34 10.82 -6.15 1.04
N HIS A 35 11.40 -7.03 0.22
CA HIS A 35 10.77 -8.30 -0.18
C HIS A 35 10.33 -9.15 1.02
N ASN A 36 11.20 -9.29 2.03
CA ASN A 36 10.91 -10.06 3.24
C ASN A 36 9.73 -9.49 4.05
N ILE A 37 9.60 -8.16 4.07
CA ILE A 37 8.47 -7.48 4.72
C ILE A 37 7.20 -7.79 3.93
N GLY A 38 7.23 -7.57 2.61
CA GLY A 38 6.10 -7.83 1.73
C GLY A 38 5.58 -9.27 1.83
N CYS A 39 6.45 -10.28 1.85
CA CYS A 39 6.04 -11.67 2.02
C CYS A 39 5.30 -11.90 3.35
N LYS A 40 5.88 -11.43 4.47
CA LYS A 40 5.27 -11.61 5.79
C LYS A 40 3.92 -10.89 5.92
N SER A 41 3.79 -9.72 5.31
CA SER A 41 2.54 -8.96 5.29
C SER A 41 1.46 -9.69 4.49
N LEU A 42 1.80 -10.26 3.33
CA LEU A 42 0.85 -11.09 2.55
C LEU A 42 0.39 -12.32 3.32
N ASP A 43 1.30 -13.01 4.01
CA ASP A 43 0.96 -14.18 4.82
C ASP A 43 -0.01 -13.82 5.99
N GLN A 44 -0.05 -12.54 6.40
CA GLN A 44 -0.95 -12.00 7.42
C GLN A 44 -2.18 -11.28 6.84
N GLY A 45 -2.30 -11.17 5.51
CA GLY A 45 -3.34 -10.37 4.86
C GLY A 45 -3.22 -8.87 5.12
N ASP A 46 -2.05 -8.39 5.55
CA ASP A 46 -1.75 -6.98 5.75
C ASP A 46 -1.24 -6.36 4.45
N TYR A 47 -1.94 -5.33 3.98
CA TYR A 47 -1.59 -4.63 2.74
C TYR A 47 -0.97 -3.25 2.98
N LEU A 48 -0.93 -2.77 4.23
CA LEU A 48 -0.42 -1.44 4.56
C LEU A 48 1.02 -1.20 4.08
N PRO A 49 1.97 -2.15 4.24
CA PRO A 49 3.35 -1.93 3.81
C PRO A 49 3.51 -1.67 2.31
N PHE A 50 2.63 -2.23 1.47
CA PHE A 50 2.68 -2.01 0.02
C PHE A 50 2.30 -0.58 -0.36
N TYR A 51 1.29 -0.01 0.32
CA TYR A 51 0.94 1.40 0.10
C TYR A 51 2.08 2.33 0.52
N VAL A 52 2.75 2.03 1.63
CA VAL A 52 3.92 2.77 2.10
C VAL A 52 5.08 2.68 1.11
N GLU A 53 5.35 1.49 0.58
CA GLU A 53 6.42 1.27 -0.41
C GLU A 53 6.14 2.00 -1.72
N ILE A 54 4.89 2.00 -2.19
CA ILE A 54 4.46 2.77 -3.37
C ILE A 54 4.68 4.27 -3.12
N ALA A 55 4.22 4.79 -1.98
CA ALA A 55 4.38 6.21 -1.63
C ALA A 55 5.85 6.63 -1.58
N LYS A 56 6.71 5.77 -1.02
CA LYS A 56 8.16 5.99 -0.97
C LYS A 56 8.77 6.04 -2.38
N ARG A 57 8.40 5.12 -3.28
CA ARG A 57 8.88 5.10 -4.67
C ARG A 57 8.42 6.30 -5.48
N GLU A 58 7.25 6.83 -5.16
CA GLU A 58 6.65 8.01 -5.78
C GLU A 58 7.15 9.34 -5.20
N GLY A 59 8.02 9.29 -4.17
CA GLY A 59 8.50 10.49 -3.50
C GLY A 59 7.43 11.22 -2.67
N LEU A 60 6.28 10.60 -2.45
CA LEU A 60 5.10 11.17 -1.77
C LEU A 60 5.17 11.01 -0.25
N GLY A 61 6.35 11.15 0.34
CA GLY A 61 6.55 10.89 1.78
C GLY A 61 5.61 11.69 2.68
N PRO A 62 5.64 13.04 2.62
CA PRO A 62 4.77 13.90 3.41
C PRO A 62 3.29 13.80 3.01
N GLU A 63 2.98 13.81 1.71
CA GLU A 63 1.61 13.84 1.20
C GLU A 63 0.85 12.54 1.50
N PHE A 64 1.53 11.39 1.39
CA PHE A 64 0.96 10.09 1.72
C PHE A 64 0.73 9.95 3.23
N ARG A 65 1.68 10.40 4.05
CA ARG A 65 1.50 10.46 5.51
C ARG A 65 0.28 11.32 5.87
N ASP A 66 0.16 12.51 5.28
CA ASP A 66 -0.94 13.43 5.56
C ASP A 66 -2.28 12.90 5.02
N ALA A 67 -2.28 12.08 3.97
CA ALA A 67 -3.46 11.36 3.51
C ALA A 67 -3.87 10.23 4.46
N LEU A 68 -2.91 9.46 4.99
CA LEU A 68 -3.16 8.43 5.99
C LEU A 68 -3.74 9.02 7.28
N PHE A 69 -3.18 10.14 7.79
CA PHE A 69 -3.72 10.80 8.98
C PHE A 69 -5.17 11.26 8.77
N ARG A 70 -5.49 11.82 7.61
CA ARG A 70 -6.88 12.19 7.27
C ARG A 70 -7.82 10.97 7.26
N MET A 71 -7.40 9.85 6.68
CA MET A 71 -8.21 8.62 6.69
C MET A 71 -8.41 8.07 8.11
N ILE A 72 -7.38 8.13 8.97
CA ILE A 72 -7.49 7.73 10.38
C ILE A 72 -8.50 8.65 11.11
N GLU A 73 -8.37 9.96 10.96
CA GLU A 73 -9.31 10.91 11.56
C GLU A 73 -10.75 10.70 11.08
N ASP A 74 -10.94 10.38 9.81
CA ASP A 74 -12.27 10.12 9.24
C ASP A 74 -12.86 8.79 9.75
N LEU A 75 -12.04 7.77 9.96
CA LEU A 75 -12.44 6.50 10.60
C LEU A 75 -12.83 6.72 12.07
N GLU A 76 -12.03 7.47 12.82
CA GLU A 76 -12.33 7.81 14.22
C GLU A 76 -13.61 8.64 14.36
N LYS A 77 -13.93 9.49 13.38
CA LYS A 77 -15.19 10.26 13.35
C LYS A 77 -16.40 9.44 12.91
N SER A 78 -16.19 8.29 12.26
CA SER A 78 -17.26 7.45 11.71
C SER A 78 -17.59 6.22 12.55
N GLU A 79 -16.77 5.88 13.56
CA GLU A 79 -17.20 4.99 14.64
C GLU A 79 -18.14 5.75 15.60
N PRO A 80 -19.40 5.30 15.80
CA PRO A 80 -20.24 5.89 16.83
C PRO A 80 -19.60 5.60 18.18
N SER A 81 -19.41 6.64 18.99
CA SER A 81 -18.95 6.54 20.37
C SER A 81 -19.87 5.59 21.14
N GLY A 82 -19.36 4.39 21.42
CA GLY A 82 -19.93 3.45 22.38
C GLY A 82 -19.61 3.85 23.81
#